data_AF-M5NXZ5-F1
#
_entry.id   AF-M5NXZ5-F1
#
_cell.length_a   1.000
_cell.length_b   1.000
_cell.length_c   1.000
_cell.angle_alpha   90.00
_cell.angle_beta   90.00
_cell.angle_gamma   90.00
#
_symmetry.space_group_name_H-M   'P 1'
#
loop_
_entity.id
_entity.type
_entity.pdbx_description
1 polymer ?
#
loop_
_entity_poly.entity_id
_entity_poly.type
_entity_poly.pdbx_seq_one_letter_code
_entity_poly.pdbx_strand_id
1 'polypeptide(L)'
;MKFSKQLQEKITELKALEEKATSSSEKIRGHNAKVADELAEAEAELKVAIAELADNPSDSNRTKEREARRRVAELQLELNGAKERENVVFGLNSGKTSSLKLEILEMARDEIRANRDANEEKVLKRIAKAKQEYLEAAKSYYDLLITDGQKKYYDLVQEIDVPDRIAQQNEPGLSVHHPIYTYRDNGPNKYGIFEDEVKRAWERGRIE
;
A
#
# COMPACT_ATOMS: atom_id res chain seq x y z
N MET A 1 -4.25 -9.42 9.65
CA MET A 1 -5.32 -8.53 10.16
C MET A 1 -6.31 -8.28 9.03
N LYS A 2 -7.60 -8.16 9.34
CA LYS A 2 -8.61 -7.61 8.41
C LYS A 2 -9.08 -6.27 8.99
N PHE A 3 -9.24 -5.27 8.14
CA PHE A 3 -9.82 -3.99 8.52
C PHE A 3 -11.27 -4.16 9.00
N SER A 4 -11.73 -3.25 9.86
CA SER A 4 -13.09 -3.27 10.38
C SER A 4 -14.14 -3.13 9.27
N LYS A 5 -15.36 -3.59 9.55
CA LYS A 5 -16.49 -3.40 8.64
C LYS A 5 -16.75 -1.92 8.38
N GLN A 6 -16.60 -1.09 9.41
CA GLN A 6 -16.82 0.36 9.30
C GLN A 6 -15.84 1.01 8.32
N LEU A 7 -14.54 0.64 8.37
CA LEU A 7 -13.55 1.12 7.41
C LEU A 7 -13.84 0.62 5.98
N GLN A 8 -14.30 -0.63 5.84
CA GLN A 8 -14.70 -1.19 4.53
C GLN A 8 -15.94 -0.49 3.94
N GLU A 9 -16.91 -0.13 4.79
CA GLU A 9 -18.08 0.65 4.41
C GLU A 9 -17.67 2.04 3.90
N LYS A 10 -16.77 2.73 4.61
CA LYS A 10 -16.22 4.03 4.18
C LYS A 10 -15.46 3.95 2.85
N ILE A 11 -14.69 2.89 2.62
CA ILE A 11 -14.03 2.66 1.33
C ILE A 11 -15.06 2.45 0.21
N THR A 12 -16.16 1.76 0.51
CA THR A 12 -17.26 1.54 -0.44
C THR A 12 -17.98 2.85 -0.74
N GLU A 13 -18.24 3.66 0.27
CA GLU A 13 -18.80 5.00 0.15
C GLU A 13 -17.93 5.89 -0.75
N LEU A 14 -16.60 5.85 -0.56
CA LEU A 14 -15.66 6.62 -1.38
C LEU A 14 -15.75 6.22 -2.86
N LYS A 15 -15.77 4.92 -3.16
CA LYS A 15 -15.88 4.42 -4.54
C LYS A 15 -17.19 4.87 -5.20
N ALA A 16 -18.30 4.76 -4.47
CA ALA A 16 -19.60 5.22 -4.96
C ALA A 16 -19.61 6.73 -5.22
N LEU A 17 -18.92 7.51 -4.38
CA LEU A 17 -18.81 8.95 -4.53
C LEU A 17 -17.96 9.32 -5.76
N GLU A 18 -16.84 8.61 -5.99
CA GLU A 18 -15.99 8.80 -7.19
C GLU A 18 -16.71 8.43 -8.49
N GLU A 19 -17.47 7.32 -8.51
CA GLU A 19 -18.33 6.97 -9.66
C GLU A 19 -19.39 8.04 -9.92
N LYS A 20 -20.09 8.49 -8.88
CA LYS A 20 -21.10 9.54 -8.99
C LYS A 20 -20.49 10.85 -9.50
N ALA A 21 -19.31 11.23 -9.00
CA ALA A 21 -18.60 12.43 -9.44
C ALA A 21 -18.21 12.35 -10.92
N THR A 22 -17.73 11.20 -11.36
CA THR A 22 -17.36 10.94 -12.77
C THR A 22 -18.59 11.04 -13.67
N SER A 23 -19.65 10.31 -13.35
CA SER A 23 -20.90 10.33 -14.12
C SER A 23 -21.54 11.73 -14.17
N SER A 24 -21.53 12.47 -13.06
CA SER A 24 -22.04 13.85 -13.04
C SER A 24 -21.20 14.79 -13.90
N SER A 25 -19.88 14.65 -13.89
CA SER A 25 -18.97 15.48 -14.69
C SER A 25 -19.15 15.20 -16.18
N GLU A 26 -19.31 13.93 -16.57
CA GLU A 26 -19.59 13.55 -17.96
C GLU A 26 -20.91 14.13 -18.46
N LYS A 27 -21.98 14.05 -17.65
CA LYS A 27 -23.28 14.64 -18.01
C LYS A 27 -23.21 16.15 -18.21
N ILE A 28 -22.52 16.85 -17.31
CA ILE A 28 -22.34 18.31 -17.42
C ILE A 28 -21.53 18.66 -18.66
N ARG A 29 -20.40 17.98 -18.87
CA ARG A 29 -19.56 18.20 -20.06
C ARG A 29 -20.34 17.95 -21.35
N GLY A 30 -21.13 16.88 -21.41
CA GLY A 30 -21.97 16.57 -22.57
C GLY A 30 -23.05 17.62 -22.82
N HIS A 31 -23.67 18.16 -21.78
CA HIS A 31 -24.63 19.26 -21.92
C HIS A 31 -23.94 20.56 -22.37
N ASN A 32 -22.78 20.89 -21.78
CA ASN A 32 -22.01 22.08 -22.12
C ASN A 32 -21.54 22.06 -23.58
N ALA A 33 -21.17 20.89 -24.10
CA ALA A 33 -20.82 20.70 -25.51
C ALA A 33 -22.01 21.00 -26.43
N LYS A 34 -23.21 20.48 -26.11
CA LYS A 34 -24.43 20.77 -26.91
C LYS A 34 -24.77 22.27 -26.95
N VAL A 35 -24.71 22.95 -25.81
CA VAL A 35 -24.97 24.40 -25.75
C VAL A 35 -23.92 25.18 -26.55
N ALA A 36 -22.66 24.73 -26.55
CA ALA A 36 -21.61 25.34 -27.35
C ALA A 36 -21.84 25.13 -28.86
N ASP A 37 -22.30 23.95 -29.27
CA ASP A 37 -22.66 23.66 -30.66
C ASP A 37 -23.87 24.51 -31.10
N GLU A 38 -24.94 24.57 -30.29
CA GLU A 38 -26.12 25.43 -30.54
C GLU A 38 -25.74 26.92 -30.62
N LEU A 39 -24.80 27.38 -29.79
CA LEU A 39 -24.29 28.75 -29.85
C LEU A 39 -23.55 29.02 -31.17
N ALA A 40 -22.72 28.08 -31.63
CA ALA A 40 -22.00 28.21 -32.89
C ALA A 40 -22.96 28.29 -34.09
N GLU A 41 -24.03 27.47 -34.07
CA GLU A 41 -25.11 27.53 -35.07
C GLU A 41 -25.83 28.89 -35.03
N ALA A 42 -26.25 29.36 -33.85
CA ALA A 42 -26.92 30.65 -33.70
C ALA A 42 -26.03 31.84 -34.10
N GLU A 43 -24.72 31.78 -33.86
CA GLU A 43 -23.76 32.79 -34.33
C GLU A 43 -23.62 32.80 -35.85
N ALA A 44 -23.72 31.63 -36.51
CA ALA A 44 -23.75 31.55 -37.97
C ALA A 44 -25.05 32.14 -38.53
N GLU A 45 -26.20 31.82 -37.94
CA GLU A 45 -27.50 32.41 -38.32
C GLU A 45 -27.51 33.94 -38.14
N LEU A 46 -26.93 34.44 -37.05
CA LEU A 46 -26.80 35.88 -36.83
C LEU A 46 -25.96 36.56 -37.92
N LYS A 47 -24.86 35.94 -38.36
CA LYS A 47 -24.04 36.48 -39.47
C LYS A 47 -24.84 36.56 -40.77
N VAL A 48 -25.66 35.54 -41.06
CA VAL A 48 -26.55 35.53 -42.23
C VAL A 48 -27.60 36.64 -42.11
N ALA A 49 -28.27 36.77 -40.96
CA ALA A 49 -29.28 37.81 -40.75
C ALA A 49 -28.71 39.24 -40.84
N ILE A 50 -27.47 39.45 -40.38
CA ILE A 50 -26.76 40.74 -40.54
C ILE A 50 -26.50 41.03 -42.03
N ALA A 51 -26.05 40.03 -42.80
CA ALA A 51 -25.82 40.18 -44.23
C ALA A 51 -27.13 40.48 -45.00
N GLU A 52 -28.20 39.73 -44.73
CA GLU A 52 -29.53 39.96 -45.34
C GLU A 52 -30.08 41.37 -45.05
N LEU A 53 -29.87 41.88 -43.83
CA LEU A 53 -30.28 43.23 -43.46
C LEU A 53 -29.42 44.30 -44.15
N ALA A 54 -28.12 44.05 -44.32
CA ALA A 54 -27.22 44.97 -45.02
C ALA A 54 -27.53 45.04 -46.53
N ASP A 55 -27.87 43.91 -47.14
CA ASP A 55 -28.23 43.82 -48.56
C ASP A 55 -29.65 44.38 -48.84
N ASN A 56 -30.61 44.14 -47.93
CA ASN A 56 -31.97 44.63 -48.05
C ASN A 56 -32.50 45.19 -46.71
N PRO A 57 -32.40 46.51 -46.49
CA PRO A 57 -32.88 47.17 -45.29
C PRO A 57 -34.41 47.19 -45.22
N SER A 58 -35.00 46.16 -44.62
CA SER A 58 -36.45 46.04 -44.37
C SER A 58 -36.75 45.76 -42.90
N ASP A 59 -37.95 46.14 -42.43
CA ASP A 59 -38.37 45.88 -41.05
C ASP A 59 -38.45 44.38 -40.72
N SER A 60 -38.75 43.55 -41.74
CA SER A 60 -38.73 42.08 -41.62
C SER A 60 -37.32 41.57 -41.32
N ASN A 61 -36.32 41.99 -42.12
CA ASN A 61 -34.92 41.61 -41.89
C ASN A 61 -34.37 42.15 -40.57
N ARG A 62 -34.82 43.35 -40.16
CA ARG A 62 -34.45 43.94 -38.87
C ARG A 62 -35.02 43.14 -37.69
N THR A 63 -36.20 42.53 -37.86
CA THR A 63 -36.80 41.66 -36.85
C THR A 63 -36.05 40.33 -36.74
N LYS A 64 -35.71 39.70 -37.87
CA LYS A 64 -34.87 38.48 -37.91
C LYS A 64 -33.51 38.68 -37.25
N GLU A 65 -32.84 39.79 -37.54
CA GLU A 65 -31.55 40.13 -36.93
C GLU A 65 -31.65 40.29 -35.41
N ARG A 66 -32.71 40.96 -34.92
CA ARG A 66 -32.96 41.09 -33.47
C ARG A 66 -33.22 39.74 -32.81
N GLU A 67 -34.00 38.86 -33.43
CA GLU A 67 -34.26 37.51 -32.93
C GLU A 67 -32.99 36.67 -32.87
N ALA A 68 -32.17 36.70 -33.92
CA ALA A 68 -30.88 36.01 -33.95
C ALA A 68 -29.92 36.53 -32.86
N ARG A 69 -29.86 37.86 -32.66
CA ARG A 69 -29.06 38.45 -31.57
C ARG A 69 -29.54 38.00 -30.19
N ARG A 70 -30.87 37.94 -29.99
CA ARG A 70 -31.46 37.47 -28.74
C ARG A 70 -31.10 36.01 -28.48
N ARG A 71 -31.20 35.15 -29.50
CA ARG A 71 -30.84 33.74 -29.42
C ARG A 71 -29.37 33.54 -29.03
N VAL A 72 -28.44 34.27 -29.67
CA VAL A 72 -27.01 34.26 -29.33
C VAL A 72 -26.79 34.70 -27.88
N ALA A 73 -27.41 35.79 -27.44
CA ALA A 73 -27.25 36.29 -26.07
C ALA A 73 -27.78 35.29 -25.02
N GLU A 74 -28.93 34.65 -25.28
CA GLU A 74 -29.49 33.61 -24.42
C GLU A 74 -28.55 32.40 -24.31
N LEU A 75 -28.00 31.92 -25.44
CA LEU A 75 -27.06 30.79 -25.45
C LEU A 75 -25.70 31.11 -24.83
N GLN A 76 -25.20 32.34 -24.97
CA GLN A 76 -23.99 32.80 -24.29
C GLN A 76 -24.17 32.84 -22.76
N LEU A 77 -25.32 33.33 -22.30
CA LEU A 77 -25.67 33.32 -20.88
C LEU A 77 -25.74 31.87 -20.34
N GLU A 78 -26.41 30.98 -21.08
CA GLU A 78 -26.56 29.58 -20.69
C GLU A 78 -25.20 28.87 -20.64
N LEU A 79 -24.34 29.07 -21.62
CA LEU A 79 -22.99 28.48 -21.65
C LEU A 79 -22.14 28.94 -20.46
N ASN A 80 -22.21 30.23 -20.10
CA ASN A 80 -21.51 30.77 -18.93
C ASN A 80 -22.04 30.16 -17.63
N GLY A 81 -23.37 30.12 -17.46
CA GLY A 81 -24.00 29.47 -16.30
C GLY A 81 -23.66 27.97 -16.21
N ALA A 82 -23.53 27.30 -17.36
CA ALA A 82 -23.19 25.89 -17.40
C ALA A 82 -21.73 25.61 -16.99
N LYS A 83 -20.78 26.49 -17.37
CA LYS A 83 -19.38 26.44 -16.88
C LYS A 83 -19.28 26.70 -15.39
N GLU A 84 -20.06 27.64 -14.85
CA GLU A 84 -20.11 27.89 -13.41
C GLU A 84 -20.61 26.67 -12.64
N ARG A 85 -21.71 26.05 -13.12
CA ARG A 85 -22.24 24.81 -12.53
C ARG A 85 -21.21 23.68 -12.57
N GLU A 86 -20.48 23.53 -13.66
CA GLU A 86 -19.39 22.55 -13.78
C GLU A 86 -18.32 22.75 -12.70
N ASN A 87 -17.84 23.99 -12.53
CA ASN A 87 -16.82 24.33 -11.52
C ASN A 87 -17.31 24.08 -10.09
N VAL A 88 -18.56 24.46 -9.78
CA VAL A 88 -19.15 24.24 -8.46
C VAL A 88 -19.29 22.75 -8.15
N VAL A 89 -19.79 21.95 -9.10
CA VAL A 89 -19.95 20.50 -8.92
C VAL A 89 -18.60 19.82 -8.75
N PHE A 90 -17.60 20.21 -9.56
CA PHE A 90 -16.24 19.70 -9.43
C PHE A 90 -15.64 20.01 -8.05
N GLY A 91 -15.73 21.27 -7.60
CA GLY A 91 -15.21 21.69 -6.29
C GLY A 91 -15.87 20.95 -5.12
N LEU A 92 -17.19 20.82 -5.13
CA LEU A 92 -17.94 20.09 -4.10
C LEU A 92 -17.55 18.61 -4.05
N ASN A 93 -17.45 17.95 -5.21
CA ASN A 93 -17.07 16.55 -5.29
C ASN A 93 -15.63 16.34 -4.81
N SER A 94 -14.69 17.19 -5.26
CA SER A 94 -13.28 17.14 -4.83
C SER A 94 -13.12 17.28 -3.31
N GLY A 95 -13.82 18.23 -2.69
CA GLY A 95 -13.78 18.43 -1.24
C GLY A 95 -14.35 17.25 -0.45
N LYS A 96 -15.48 16.67 -0.89
CA LYS A 96 -16.09 15.49 -0.28
C LYS A 96 -15.20 14.24 -0.41
N THR A 97 -14.64 14.00 -1.59
CA THR A 97 -13.70 12.89 -1.82
C THR A 97 -12.46 13.03 -0.95
N SER A 98 -11.90 14.25 -0.85
CA SER A 98 -10.69 14.50 -0.08
C SER A 98 -10.90 14.31 1.42
N SER A 99 -12.00 14.83 1.97
CA SER A 99 -12.34 14.65 3.38
C SER A 99 -12.57 13.17 3.74
N LEU A 100 -13.29 12.43 2.90
CA LEU A 100 -13.53 11.00 3.12
C LEU A 100 -12.24 10.18 3.00
N LYS A 101 -11.33 10.53 2.09
CA LYS A 101 -9.99 9.91 2.01
C LYS A 101 -9.19 10.12 3.30
N LEU A 102 -9.23 11.33 3.87
CA LEU A 102 -8.56 11.61 5.14
C LEU A 102 -9.16 10.80 6.29
N GLU A 103 -10.49 10.74 6.40
CA GLU A 103 -11.18 9.94 7.41
C GLU A 103 -10.80 8.45 7.32
N ILE A 104 -10.77 7.88 6.11
CA ILE A 104 -10.34 6.49 5.87
C ILE A 104 -8.89 6.27 6.33
N LEU A 105 -7.99 7.19 6.04
CA LEU A 105 -6.58 7.08 6.43
C LEU A 105 -6.41 7.16 7.95
N GLU A 106 -7.15 8.04 8.61
CA GLU A 106 -7.14 8.16 10.08
C GLU A 106 -7.64 6.88 10.74
N MET A 107 -8.78 6.35 10.29
CA MET A 107 -9.32 5.08 10.78
C MET A 107 -8.35 3.92 10.53
N ALA A 108 -7.79 3.82 9.33
CA ALA A 108 -6.83 2.77 8.99
C ALA A 108 -5.58 2.83 9.87
N ARG A 109 -5.05 4.03 10.11
CA ARG A 109 -3.90 4.24 11.00
C ARG A 109 -4.19 3.75 12.41
N ASP A 110 -5.35 4.09 12.94
CA ASP A 110 -5.72 3.76 14.31
C ASP A 110 -5.92 2.24 14.47
N GLU A 111 -6.57 1.58 13.50
CA GLU A 111 -6.71 0.13 13.49
C GLU A 111 -5.36 -0.61 13.35
N ILE A 112 -4.44 -0.10 12.51
CA ILE A 112 -3.09 -0.68 12.35
C ILE A 112 -2.31 -0.57 13.65
N ARG A 113 -2.35 0.59 14.32
CA ARG A 113 -1.70 0.81 15.60
C ARG A 113 -2.28 -0.11 16.68
N ALA A 114 -3.59 -0.18 16.79
CA ALA A 114 -4.25 -1.09 17.73
C ALA A 114 -3.85 -2.55 17.48
N ASN A 115 -3.76 -2.99 16.22
CA ASN A 115 -3.30 -4.34 15.90
C ASN A 115 -1.82 -4.57 16.24
N ARG A 116 -0.94 -3.57 16.06
CA ARG A 116 0.45 -3.64 16.52
C ARG A 116 0.48 -3.78 18.04
N ASP A 117 -0.13 -2.86 18.76
CA ASP A 117 -0.08 -2.81 20.23
C ASP A 117 -0.62 -4.10 20.86
N ALA A 118 -1.66 -4.68 20.27
CA ALA A 118 -2.23 -5.95 20.73
C ALA A 118 -1.35 -7.20 20.46
N ASN A 119 -0.42 -7.14 19.50
CA ASN A 119 0.31 -8.34 19.04
C ASN A 119 1.84 -8.24 19.16
N GLU A 120 2.42 -7.05 19.26
CA GLU A 120 3.87 -6.83 19.26
C GLU A 120 4.55 -7.61 20.38
N GLU A 121 4.04 -7.51 21.61
CA GLU A 121 4.59 -8.23 22.76
C GLU A 121 4.53 -9.75 22.57
N LYS A 122 3.43 -10.27 22.00
CA LYS A 122 3.29 -11.70 21.71
C LYS A 122 4.34 -12.18 20.71
N VAL A 123 4.61 -11.41 19.67
CA VAL A 123 5.64 -11.72 18.66
C VAL A 123 7.03 -11.65 19.30
N LEU A 124 7.32 -10.62 20.09
CA LEU A 124 8.60 -10.47 20.80
C LEU A 124 8.85 -11.61 21.80
N LYS A 125 7.84 -12.03 22.56
CA LYS A 125 7.92 -13.20 23.46
C LYS A 125 8.22 -14.48 22.69
N ARG A 126 7.67 -14.65 21.49
CA ARG A 126 7.98 -15.79 20.63
C ARG A 126 9.43 -15.79 20.18
N ILE A 127 9.98 -14.63 19.81
CA ILE A 127 11.41 -14.47 19.48
C ILE A 127 12.28 -14.81 20.68
N ALA A 128 11.94 -14.29 21.87
CA ALA A 128 12.67 -14.58 23.11
C ALA A 128 12.67 -16.09 23.44
N LYS A 129 11.50 -16.76 23.30
CA LYS A 129 11.40 -18.21 23.49
C LYS A 129 12.26 -18.98 22.49
N ALA A 130 12.24 -18.60 21.21
CA ALA A 130 13.05 -19.24 20.19
C ALA A 130 14.55 -19.09 20.46
N LYS A 131 14.99 -17.91 20.94
CA LYS A 131 16.36 -17.68 21.39
C LYS A 131 16.73 -18.60 22.56
N GLN A 132 15.86 -18.73 23.56
CA GLN A 132 16.10 -19.57 24.72
C GLN A 132 16.25 -21.05 24.31
N GLU A 133 15.30 -21.56 23.54
CA GLU A 133 15.32 -22.93 23.01
C GLU A 133 16.63 -23.23 22.26
N TYR A 134 17.06 -22.28 21.43
CA TYR A 134 18.30 -22.40 20.69
C TYR A 134 19.53 -22.49 21.60
N LEU A 135 19.62 -21.65 22.63
CA LEU A 135 20.73 -21.67 23.59
C LEU A 135 20.75 -22.97 24.41
N GLU A 136 19.58 -23.48 24.79
CA GLU A 136 19.44 -24.77 25.48
C GLU A 136 19.89 -25.94 24.60
N ALA A 137 19.53 -25.94 23.32
CA ALA A 137 20.00 -26.93 22.36
C ALA A 137 21.53 -26.87 22.15
N ALA A 138 22.10 -25.67 22.01
CA ALA A 138 23.55 -25.48 21.88
C ALA A 138 24.31 -25.98 23.12
N LYS A 139 23.80 -25.68 24.32
CA LYS A 139 24.36 -26.21 25.57
C LYS A 139 24.28 -27.73 25.63
N SER A 140 23.12 -28.31 25.28
CA SER A 140 22.93 -29.77 25.30
C SER A 140 23.89 -30.49 24.37
N TYR A 141 24.21 -29.89 23.21
CA TYR A 141 25.24 -30.41 22.30
C TYR A 141 26.65 -30.38 22.92
N TYR A 142 27.00 -29.29 23.61
CA TYR A 142 28.25 -29.20 24.36
C TYR A 142 28.32 -30.27 25.47
N ASP A 143 27.26 -30.38 26.27
CA ASP A 143 27.19 -31.34 27.37
C ASP A 143 27.35 -32.78 26.86
N LEU A 144 26.72 -33.14 25.73
CA LEU A 144 26.88 -34.45 25.11
C LEU A 144 28.35 -34.78 24.77
N LEU A 145 29.06 -33.83 24.16
CA LEU A 145 30.42 -34.07 23.66
C LEU A 145 31.48 -33.98 24.76
N ILE A 146 31.39 -32.94 25.59
CA ILE A 146 32.42 -32.63 26.59
C ILE A 146 32.07 -33.27 27.93
N THR A 147 30.88 -33.01 28.45
CA THR A 147 30.50 -33.47 29.78
C THR A 147 30.27 -34.99 29.80
N ASP A 148 29.46 -35.50 28.88
CA ASP A 148 29.07 -36.91 28.83
C ASP A 148 30.06 -37.78 28.03
N GLY A 149 30.82 -37.19 27.12
CA GLY A 149 31.80 -37.88 26.30
C GLY A 149 33.21 -37.79 26.89
N GLN A 150 33.90 -36.69 26.61
CA GLN A 150 35.32 -36.54 26.88
C GLN A 150 35.65 -36.57 28.39
N LYS A 151 34.87 -35.85 29.21
CA LYS A 151 35.09 -35.82 30.65
C LYS A 151 34.85 -37.19 31.29
N LYS A 152 33.74 -37.86 30.98
CA LYS A 152 33.50 -39.23 31.51
C LYS A 152 34.57 -40.23 31.09
N TYR A 153 35.11 -40.10 29.87
CA TYR A 153 36.23 -40.92 29.44
C TYR A 153 37.46 -40.72 30.32
N TYR A 154 37.85 -39.47 30.58
CA TYR A 154 39.01 -39.18 31.42
C TYR A 154 38.77 -39.47 32.91
N ASP A 155 37.56 -39.25 33.42
CA ASP A 155 37.17 -39.65 34.78
C ASP A 155 37.35 -41.17 34.94
N LEU A 156 36.92 -41.97 33.95
CA LEU A 156 37.12 -43.42 33.95
C LEU A 156 38.61 -43.80 33.86
N VAL A 157 39.38 -43.21 32.93
CA VAL A 157 40.84 -43.43 32.79
C VAL A 157 41.55 -43.23 34.12
N GLN A 158 41.18 -42.18 34.85
CA GLN A 158 41.73 -41.90 36.18
C GLN A 158 41.29 -42.93 37.22
N GLU A 159 40.04 -43.38 37.18
CA GLU A 159 39.50 -44.39 38.10
C GLU A 159 40.18 -45.76 37.96
N ILE A 160 40.53 -46.17 36.73
CA ILE A 160 41.18 -47.45 36.43
C ILE A 160 42.72 -47.37 36.31
N ASP A 161 43.32 -46.23 36.66
CA ASP A 161 44.78 -45.99 36.69
C ASP A 161 45.50 -46.36 35.37
N VAL A 162 44.97 -45.91 34.24
CA VAL A 162 45.56 -46.18 32.91
C VAL A 162 46.66 -45.16 32.59
N PRO A 163 47.85 -45.61 32.12
CA PRO A 163 48.92 -44.69 31.71
C PRO A 163 48.49 -43.74 30.58
N ASP A 164 48.90 -42.47 30.67
CA ASP A 164 48.52 -41.38 29.74
C ASP A 164 48.68 -41.75 28.26
N ARG A 165 49.76 -42.45 27.89
CA ARG A 165 49.99 -42.86 26.49
C ARG A 165 48.89 -43.78 25.96
N ILE A 166 48.38 -44.69 26.80
CA ILE A 166 47.31 -45.62 26.42
C ILE A 166 45.97 -44.88 26.43
N ALA A 167 45.75 -43.98 27.39
CA ALA A 167 44.56 -43.14 27.43
C ALA A 167 44.43 -42.24 26.19
N GLN A 168 45.53 -41.62 25.73
CA GLN A 168 45.53 -40.80 24.52
C GLN A 168 45.28 -41.63 23.25
N GLN A 169 45.82 -42.85 23.17
CA GLN A 169 45.59 -43.74 22.01
C GLN A 169 44.13 -44.19 21.86
N ASN A 170 43.38 -44.20 22.96
CA ASN A 170 41.98 -44.64 22.99
C ASN A 170 41.00 -43.47 23.19
N GLU A 171 41.49 -42.22 23.15
CA GLU A 171 40.63 -41.05 23.30
C GLU A 171 39.55 -41.05 22.19
N PRO A 172 38.27 -40.82 22.53
CA PRO A 172 37.18 -40.85 21.55
C PRO A 172 37.23 -39.71 20.51
N GLY A 173 38.20 -38.79 20.61
CA GLY A 173 38.42 -37.72 19.64
C GLY A 173 37.25 -36.73 19.54
N LEU A 174 36.45 -36.61 20.60
CA LEU A 174 35.30 -35.73 20.63
C LEU A 174 35.78 -34.28 20.76
N SER A 175 35.26 -33.40 19.91
CA SER A 175 35.53 -31.97 20.01
C SER A 175 34.30 -31.17 19.66
N VAL A 176 34.14 -30.01 20.30
CA VAL A 176 33.08 -29.06 19.97
C VAL A 176 33.47 -28.38 18.67
N HIS A 177 32.98 -28.92 17.57
CA HIS A 177 32.87 -28.12 16.37
C HIS A 177 31.74 -27.12 16.60
N HIS A 178 31.89 -25.89 16.09
CA HIS A 178 30.80 -24.93 16.06
C HIS A 178 30.13 -25.08 14.69
N PRO A 179 29.24 -26.07 14.48
CA PRO A 179 28.49 -26.18 13.22
C PRO A 179 27.61 -24.94 13.00
N ILE A 180 27.49 -24.07 14.00
CA ILE A 180 26.67 -22.86 14.00
C ILE A 180 27.34 -21.68 13.29
N TYR A 181 28.65 -21.50 13.47
CA TYR A 181 29.41 -20.32 12.99
C TYR A 181 30.37 -20.65 11.86
N THR A 182 30.50 -21.93 11.52
CA THR A 182 31.31 -22.34 10.37
C THR A 182 30.54 -22.06 9.09
N TYR A 183 30.89 -20.97 8.43
CA TYR A 183 30.59 -20.77 7.02
C TYR A 183 31.14 -21.98 6.26
N ARG A 184 30.27 -22.81 5.69
CA ARG A 184 30.70 -23.79 4.69
C ARG A 184 30.55 -23.09 3.35
N ASP A 185 31.66 -22.86 2.66
CA ASP A 185 31.70 -22.31 1.30
C ASP A 185 30.82 -23.09 0.30
N ASN A 186 30.43 -24.33 0.64
CA ASN A 186 29.55 -25.19 -0.16
C ASN A 186 28.39 -25.75 0.67
N GLY A 187 27.22 -25.10 0.56
CA GLY A 187 25.91 -25.66 0.92
C GLY A 187 25.20 -24.97 2.09
N PRO A 188 23.85 -25.12 2.20
CA PRO A 188 23.08 -24.53 3.28
C PRO A 188 23.47 -25.18 4.62
N ASN A 189 24.07 -24.40 5.51
CA ASN A 189 24.31 -24.83 6.87
C ASN A 189 22.98 -24.82 7.64
N LYS A 190 22.25 -25.94 7.54
CA LYS A 190 20.90 -26.13 8.10
C LYS A 190 20.78 -25.80 9.60
N TYR A 191 21.88 -25.82 10.33
CA TYR A 191 21.90 -25.66 11.79
C TYR A 191 22.55 -24.33 12.25
N GLY A 192 23.07 -23.54 11.32
CA GLY A 192 23.69 -22.25 11.59
C GLY A 192 22.69 -21.12 11.70
N ILE A 193 23.07 -20.06 12.42
CA ILE A 193 22.37 -18.77 12.37
C ILE A 193 23.26 -17.83 11.57
N PHE A 194 22.81 -17.43 10.39
CA PHE A 194 23.52 -16.46 9.57
C PHE A 194 23.04 -15.05 9.89
N GLU A 195 23.98 -14.13 10.14
CA GLU A 195 23.66 -12.72 10.39
C GLU A 195 22.80 -12.14 9.25
N ASP A 196 23.13 -12.46 8.01
CA ASP A 196 22.37 -12.02 6.84
C ASP A 196 20.94 -12.58 6.78
N GLU A 197 20.72 -13.83 7.18
CA GLU A 197 19.38 -14.42 7.26
C GLU A 197 18.54 -13.73 8.34
N VAL A 198 19.15 -13.49 9.52
CA VAL A 198 18.51 -12.76 10.62
C VAL A 198 18.19 -11.34 10.20
N LYS A 199 19.13 -10.67 9.52
CA LYS A 199 18.95 -9.31 9.00
C LYS A 199 17.87 -9.25 7.93
N ARG A 200 17.85 -10.19 6.97
CA ARG A 200 16.77 -10.32 5.97
C ARG A 200 15.41 -10.55 6.64
N ALA A 201 15.33 -11.37 7.67
CA ALA A 201 14.10 -11.60 8.40
C ALA A 201 13.63 -10.34 9.14
N TRP A 202 14.55 -9.61 9.77
CA TRP A 202 14.23 -8.41 10.56
C TRP A 202 13.87 -7.20 9.70
N GLU A 203 14.67 -6.90 8.69
CA GLU A 203 14.52 -5.69 7.87
C GLU A 203 13.52 -5.89 6.71
N ARG A 204 13.37 -7.13 6.22
CA ARG A 204 12.60 -7.42 5.00
C ARG A 204 11.49 -8.43 5.19
N GLY A 205 11.41 -9.11 6.34
CA GLY A 205 10.41 -10.16 6.60
C GLY A 205 10.58 -11.40 5.73
N ARG A 206 11.80 -11.71 5.27
CA ARG A 206 12.10 -12.85 4.38
C ARG A 206 13.01 -13.87 5.05
N ILE A 207 12.80 -15.14 4.72
CA ILE A 207 13.64 -16.27 5.13
C ILE A 207 14.21 -16.86 3.83
N GLU A 208 15.48 -16.57 3.55
CA GLU A 208 16.22 -16.90 2.32
C GLU A 208 17.65 -17.23 2.69
#